data_AF-A0AAD9U598-F1
#
_entry.id   AF-A0AAD9U598-F1
#
_cell.length_a   1.000
_cell.length_b   1.000
_cell.length_c   1.000
_cell.angle_alpha   90.00
_cell.angle_beta   90.00
_cell.angle_gamma   90.00
#
_symmetry.space_group_name_H-M   'P 1'
#
loop_
_entity.id
_entity.type
_entity.pdbx_description
1 polymer ?
#
loop_
_entity_poly.entity_id
_entity_poly.type
_entity_poly.pdbx_seq_one_letter_code
_entity_poly.pdbx_strand_id
1 'polypeptide(L)'
;MAFKSFSLFSALALLVLLSLMSAHSVSSADTNNKKKSPDEFLKHLQGCHKGDKVKGILQLKKYLHRFGYLDYKNSKNRTHENDDDFGELLESLVKTYRLNFHANST
;
A
#
# COMPACT_ATOMS: atom_id res chain seq x y z
N MET A 1 24.18 35.56 36.42
CA MET A 1 24.84 34.77 35.35
C MET A 1 24.39 33.31 35.45
N ALA A 2 23.16 32.97 35.05
CA ALA A 2 22.60 31.63 35.30
C ALA A 2 21.54 31.22 34.25
N PHE A 3 21.93 31.12 32.98
CA PHE A 3 21.05 30.56 31.93
C PHE A 3 21.78 29.69 30.90
N LYS A 4 23.05 29.35 31.12
CA LYS A 4 23.84 28.56 30.15
C LYS A 4 23.58 27.05 30.22
N SER A 5 23.07 26.51 31.34
CA SER A 5 22.87 25.06 31.51
C SER A 5 21.59 24.52 30.87
N PHE A 6 20.51 25.31 30.81
CA PHE A 6 19.24 24.89 30.17
C PHE A 6 19.41 24.65 28.66
N SER A 7 20.28 25.41 28.00
CA SER A 7 20.57 25.25 26.57
C SER A 7 21.21 23.89 26.24
N LEU A 8 22.00 23.33 27.16
CA LEU A 8 22.74 22.09 26.90
C LEU A 8 21.84 20.87 26.97
N PHE A 9 20.91 20.84 27.94
CA PHE A 9 19.91 19.77 28.03
C PHE A 9 18.95 19.78 26.84
N SER A 10 18.55 20.97 26.37
CA SER A 10 17.72 21.12 25.17
C SER A 10 18.45 20.63 23.91
N ALA A 11 19.73 20.95 23.75
CA ALA A 11 20.53 20.48 22.63
C ALA A 11 20.74 18.95 22.65
N LEU A 12 20.98 18.35 23.83
CA LEU A 12 21.09 16.91 24.00
C LEU A 12 19.78 16.18 23.66
N ALA A 13 18.63 16.71 24.09
CA ALA A 13 17.33 16.14 23.75
C ALA A 13 17.06 16.18 22.24
N LEU A 14 17.45 17.27 21.56
CA LEU A 14 17.35 17.42 20.10
C LEU A 14 18.24 16.42 19.35
N LEU A 15 19.47 16.18 19.82
CA LEU A 15 20.39 15.21 19.23
C LEU A 15 19.89 13.76 19.37
N VAL A 16 19.29 13.42 20.50
CA VAL A 16 18.65 12.12 20.71
C VAL A 16 17.46 11.94 19.76
N LEU A 17 16.60 12.95 19.62
CA LEU A 17 15.48 12.92 18.67
C LEU A 17 15.92 12.75 17.21
N LEU A 18 17.00 13.43 16.78
CA LEU A 18 17.57 13.26 15.43
C LEU A 18 18.13 11.85 15.20
N SER A 19 18.72 11.24 16.24
CA SER A 19 19.27 9.88 16.17
C SER A 19 18.16 8.83 16.04
N LEU A 20 17.00 9.03 16.66
CA LEU A 20 15.83 8.15 16.51
C LEU A 20 15.26 8.15 15.08
N MET A 21 15.33 9.27 14.37
CA MET A 21 14.87 9.35 12.98
C MET A 21 15.82 8.65 11.99
N SER A 22 17.11 8.57 12.34
CA SER A 22 18.11 7.89 11.50
C SER A 22 18.06 6.36 11.62
N ALA A 23 17.53 5.85 12.74
CA ALA A 23 17.39 4.42 13.01
C ALA A 23 16.24 3.73 12.23
N HIS A 24 15.42 4.48 11.48
CA HIS A 24 14.39 3.93 10.60
C HIS A 24 14.80 3.99 9.12
N SER A 25 16.04 3.67 8.81
CA SER A 25 16.34 3.11 7.48
C SER A 25 16.20 1.61 7.59
N VAL A 26 14.96 1.12 7.38
CA VAL A 26 14.76 -0.28 7.03
C VAL A 26 15.49 -0.46 5.71
N SER A 27 16.71 -1.01 5.80
CA SER A 27 17.40 -1.58 4.66
C SER A 27 16.47 -2.65 4.09
N SER A 28 15.73 -2.28 3.05
CA SER A 28 15.04 -3.26 2.23
C SER A 28 16.14 -4.03 1.56
N ALA A 29 16.45 -5.20 2.14
CA ALA A 29 17.42 -6.12 1.61
C ALA A 29 17.23 -6.23 0.09
N ASP A 30 18.32 -6.03 -0.64
CA ASP A 30 18.48 -6.32 -2.06
C ASP A 30 18.14 -7.80 -2.32
N THR A 31 16.85 -8.09 -2.35
CA THR A 31 16.32 -9.08 -3.27
C THR A 31 16.27 -8.38 -4.61
N ASN A 32 16.55 -9.09 -5.71
CA ASN A 32 16.35 -8.61 -7.07
C ASN A 32 14.85 -8.33 -7.34
N ASN A 33 14.26 -7.39 -6.60
CA ASN A 33 12.96 -6.82 -6.80
C ASN A 33 13.13 -5.85 -7.96
N LYS A 34 13.14 -6.41 -9.17
CA LYS A 34 12.58 -5.69 -10.31
C LYS A 34 11.25 -5.17 -9.78
N LYS A 35 11.14 -3.85 -9.51
CA LYS A 35 9.93 -3.22 -9.01
C LYS A 35 8.83 -3.65 -9.98
N LYS A 36 8.07 -4.67 -9.62
CA LYS A 36 7.03 -5.19 -10.49
C LYS A 36 6.05 -4.05 -10.59
N SER A 37 5.92 -3.49 -11.79
CA SER A 37 4.97 -2.42 -11.97
C SER A 37 3.61 -2.94 -11.54
N PRO A 38 2.72 -2.08 -11.01
CA PRO A 38 1.36 -2.49 -10.74
C PRO A 38 0.71 -3.19 -11.94
N ASP A 39 1.10 -2.81 -13.16
CA ASP A 39 0.69 -3.48 -14.40
C ASP A 39 1.16 -4.93 -14.48
N GLU A 40 2.40 -5.24 -14.10
CA GLU A 40 2.91 -6.61 -14.07
C GLU A 40 2.11 -7.48 -13.09
N PHE A 41 1.72 -6.92 -11.94
CA PHE A 41 0.80 -7.60 -11.04
C PHE A 41 -0.57 -7.76 -11.68
N LEU A 42 -1.13 -6.75 -12.35
CA LEU A 42 -2.46 -6.85 -12.94
C LEU A 42 -2.54 -7.65 -14.25
N LYS A 43 -1.40 -8.04 -14.85
CA LYS A 43 -1.36 -8.86 -16.08
C LYS A 43 -2.02 -10.23 -15.91
N HIS A 44 -1.88 -10.87 -14.75
CA HIS A 44 -2.52 -12.18 -14.51
C HIS A 44 -4.05 -12.08 -14.39
N LEU A 45 -4.60 -10.87 -14.33
CA LEU A 45 -6.03 -10.58 -14.30
C LEU A 45 -6.56 -10.08 -15.65
N GLN A 46 -5.71 -10.05 -16.68
CA GLN A 46 -6.12 -9.64 -18.02
C GLN A 46 -7.13 -10.65 -18.58
N GLY A 47 -8.30 -10.17 -18.99
CA GLY A 47 -9.39 -11.02 -19.47
C GLY A 47 -10.20 -11.71 -18.36
N CYS A 48 -9.94 -11.40 -17.08
CA CYS A 48 -10.79 -11.80 -15.97
C CYS A 48 -12.07 -10.95 -15.96
N HIS A 49 -13.23 -11.61 -15.81
CA HIS A 49 -14.55 -11.00 -15.79
C HIS A 49 -15.28 -11.29 -14.48
N LYS A 50 -16.33 -10.52 -14.21
CA LYS A 50 -17.20 -10.72 -13.05
C LYS A 50 -17.63 -12.18 -12.92
N GLY A 51 -17.40 -12.77 -11.74
CA GLY A 51 -17.77 -14.15 -11.42
C GLY A 51 -16.67 -15.19 -11.71
N ASP A 52 -15.55 -14.76 -12.29
CA ASP A 52 -14.38 -15.62 -12.44
C ASP A 52 -13.73 -15.89 -11.07
N LYS A 53 -13.27 -17.13 -10.87
CA LYS A 53 -12.44 -17.50 -9.72
C LYS A 53 -11.00 -17.67 -10.17
N VAL A 54 -10.18 -16.67 -9.90
CA VAL A 54 -8.79 -16.64 -10.30
C VAL A 54 -7.89 -16.63 -9.06
N LYS A 55 -6.89 -17.51 -9.04
CA LYS A 55 -5.92 -17.55 -7.93
C LYS A 55 -5.23 -16.21 -7.80
N GLY A 56 -5.17 -15.67 -6.58
CA GLY A 56 -4.51 -14.40 -6.28
C GLY A 56 -5.46 -13.21 -6.15
N ILE A 57 -6.75 -13.39 -6.41
CA ILE A 57 -7.78 -12.37 -6.19
C ILE A 57 -7.88 -11.96 -4.72
N LEU A 58 -7.76 -12.91 -3.79
CA LEU A 58 -7.69 -12.61 -2.36
C LEU A 58 -6.50 -11.71 -2.01
N GLN A 59 -5.37 -11.89 -2.69
CA GLN A 59 -4.17 -11.07 -2.48
C GLN A 59 -4.37 -9.66 -3.05
N LEU A 60 -4.99 -9.54 -4.23
CA LEU A 60 -5.38 -8.25 -4.81
C LEU A 60 -6.35 -7.50 -3.90
N LYS A 61 -7.37 -8.18 -3.37
CA LYS A 61 -8.33 -7.66 -2.39
C LYS A 61 -7.62 -7.05 -1.17
N LYS A 62 -6.67 -7.79 -0.58
CA LYS A 62 -5.85 -7.31 0.54
C LYS A 62 -4.98 -6.10 0.18
N TYR A 63 -4.42 -6.09 -1.03
CA TYR A 63 -3.64 -4.97 -1.54
C TYR A 63 -4.50 -3.72 -1.66
N LEU A 64 -5.63 -3.79 -2.38
CA LEU A 64 -6.54 -2.66 -2.55
C LEU A 64 -7.06 -2.13 -1.21
N HIS A 65 -7.31 -3.01 -0.23
CA HIS A 65 -7.69 -2.60 1.11
C HIS A 65 -6.58 -1.81 1.81
N ARG A 66 -5.34 -2.31 1.78
CA ARG A 66 -4.17 -1.64 2.37
C ARG A 66 -3.96 -0.23 1.80
N PHE A 67 -4.23 -0.04 0.52
CA PHE A 67 -4.05 1.25 -0.17
C PHE A 67 -5.32 2.12 -0.17
N GLY A 68 -6.36 1.74 0.57
CA GLY A 68 -7.58 2.54 0.74
C GLY A 68 -8.55 2.51 -0.45
N TYR A 69 -8.32 1.66 -1.44
CA TYR A 69 -9.23 1.48 -2.58
C TYR A 69 -10.43 0.58 -2.23
N LEU A 70 -10.28 -0.30 -1.25
CA LEU A 70 -11.32 -1.25 -0.87
C LEU A 70 -11.63 -1.14 0.62
N ASP A 71 -12.87 -0.80 0.97
CA ASP A 71 -13.35 -0.83 2.35
C ASP A 71 -14.51 -1.81 2.50
N TYR A 72 -14.23 -2.94 3.14
CA TYR A 72 -15.24 -3.96 3.40
C TYR A 72 -16.27 -3.51 4.43
N LYS A 73 -15.93 -2.57 5.32
CA LYS A 73 -16.87 -2.15 6.37
C LYS A 73 -18.14 -1.55 5.80
N ASN A 74 -17.99 -0.77 4.72
CA ASN A 74 -19.06 -0.05 4.04
C ASN A 74 -19.55 -0.72 2.75
N SER A 75 -18.90 -1.81 2.31
CA SER A 75 -19.33 -2.53 1.11
C SER A 75 -20.58 -3.36 1.37
N LYS A 76 -21.60 -3.21 0.52
CA LYS A 76 -22.81 -4.07 0.53
C LYS A 76 -22.51 -5.53 0.14
N ASN A 77 -21.31 -5.83 -0.34
CA ASN A 77 -20.90 -7.14 -0.88
C ASN A 77 -19.73 -7.75 -0.08
N ARG A 78 -19.92 -7.97 1.23
CA ARG A 78 -18.94 -8.70 2.06
C ARG A 78 -18.85 -10.20 1.76
N THR A 79 -19.78 -10.72 0.97
CA THR A 79 -19.90 -12.15 0.64
C THR A 79 -18.62 -12.77 0.08
N HIS A 80 -17.74 -11.95 -0.49
CA HIS A 80 -16.51 -12.36 -1.17
C HIS A 80 -15.26 -11.72 -0.56
N GLU A 81 -15.26 -11.34 0.73
CA GLU A 81 -14.09 -10.71 1.37
C GLU A 81 -12.88 -11.66 1.47
N ASN A 82 -13.14 -12.97 1.66
CA ASN A 82 -12.13 -13.97 1.99
C ASN A 82 -11.94 -15.07 0.93
N ASP A 83 -12.41 -14.84 -0.30
CA ASP A 83 -12.27 -15.77 -1.40
C ASP A 83 -11.60 -15.16 -2.63
N ASP A 84 -11.36 -16.00 -3.64
CA ASP A 84 -10.79 -15.63 -4.93
C ASP A 84 -11.86 -15.21 -5.96
N ASP A 85 -13.07 -14.85 -5.53
CA ASP A 85 -14.14 -14.42 -6.44
C ASP A 85 -13.89 -13.01 -6.98
N PHE A 86 -13.86 -12.89 -8.30
CA PHE A 86 -13.73 -11.60 -8.98
C PHE A 86 -15.10 -10.93 -9.13
N GLY A 87 -15.57 -10.30 -8.05
CA GLY A 87 -16.86 -9.61 -8.03
C GLY A 87 -16.86 -8.26 -8.77
N GLU A 88 -18.06 -7.73 -8.99
CA GLU A 88 -18.31 -6.45 -9.70
C GLU A 88 -17.61 -5.24 -9.05
N LEU A 89 -17.58 -5.20 -7.72
CA LEU A 89 -16.87 -4.17 -6.97
C LEU A 89 -15.37 -4.20 -7.29
N LEU A 90 -14.79 -5.39 -7.34
CA LEU A 90 -13.37 -5.57 -7.57
C LEU A 90 -12.99 -5.19 -9.00
N GLU A 91 -13.80 -5.58 -9.98
CA GLU A 91 -13.63 -5.17 -11.38
C GLU A 91 -13.61 -3.63 -11.52
N SER A 92 -14.56 -2.95 -10.86
CA SER A 92 -14.65 -1.49 -10.87
C SER A 92 -13.42 -0.83 -10.24
N LEU A 93 -12.93 -1.36 -9.11
CA LEU A 93 -11.75 -0.84 -8.43
C LEU A 93 -10.48 -1.03 -9.25
N VAL A 94 -10.30 -2.17 -9.90
CA VAL A 94 -9.15 -2.43 -10.76
C VAL A 94 -9.14 -1.46 -11.96
N LYS A 95 -10.30 -1.15 -12.55
CA LYS A 95 -10.43 -0.14 -13.61
C LYS A 95 -10.02 1.25 -13.12
N THR A 96 -10.54 1.69 -11.97
CA THR A 96 -10.19 2.99 -11.37
C THR A 96 -8.71 3.08 -11.04
N TYR A 97 -8.14 2.03 -10.45
CA TYR A 97 -6.72 1.97 -10.11
C TYR A 97 -5.82 2.14 -11.34
N ARG A 98 -6.13 1.42 -12.44
CA ARG A 98 -5.39 1.56 -13.71
C ARG A 98 -5.49 2.99 -14.28
N LEU A 99 -6.68 3.59 -14.25
CA LEU A 99 -6.89 4.96 -14.74
C LEU A 99 -6.04 5.97 -13.95
N ASN A 100 -6.06 5.89 -12.62
CA ASN A 100 -5.31 6.81 -11.76
C ASN A 100 -3.79 6.63 -11.90
N PHE A 101 -3.33 5.41 -12.16
CA PHE A 101 -1.90 5.14 -12.38
C PHE A 101 -1.40 5.77 -13.67
N HIS A 102 -2.17 5.68 -14.77
CA HIS A 102 -1.83 6.30 -16.05
C HIS A 102 -2.01 7.83 -16.08
N ALA A 103 -2.95 8.37 -15.28
CA ALA A 103 -3.14 9.82 -15.19
C ALA A 103 -1.96 10.55 -14.50
N ASN A 104 -1.19 9.86 -13.67
CA ASN A 104 -0.03 10.41 -12.96
C ASN A 104 1.32 10.11 -13.64
N SER A 105 1.30 9.49 -14.83
CA SER A 105 2.51 9.09 -15.57
C SER A 105 2.89 10.04 -16.72
N THR A 106 2.29 11.23 -16.78
CA THR A 106 2.63 12.35 -17.69
C THR A 106 3.17 13.52 -16.89
#